data_AF-A0A2U3K2L4-F1
#
_entry.id   AF-A0A2U3K2L4-F1
#
_cell.length_a   1.000
_cell.length_b   1.000
_cell.length_c   1.000
_cell.angle_alpha   90.00
_cell.angle_beta   90.00
_cell.angle_gamma   90.00
#
_symmetry.space_group_name_H-M   'P 1'
#
loop_
_entity.id
_entity.type
_entity.pdbx_description
1 polymer ?
#
loop_
_entity_poly.entity_id
_entity_poly.type
_entity_poly.pdbx_seq_one_letter_code
_entity_poly.pdbx_strand_id
1 'polypeptide(L)'
;MRRKDNAEAIKTSQLSFFETDGNEQPMETEQKESENIFLFDNGRIEPFSTDAFTASTLYQAVDSFSVECKLVRPEESGNISFEGKKPSKKTVPLLVRKDGECILLDSWEELESEPSRLANVQEVLGALPVKQVFVLKRK
;
A
#
# COMPACT_ATOMS: atom_id res chain seq x y z
N MET A 1 35.00 -58.03 25.41
CA MET A 1 34.09 -59.17 25.63
C MET A 1 33.02 -58.73 26.61
N ARG A 2 31.73 -58.81 26.20
CA ARG A 2 30.46 -58.66 26.98
C ARG A 2 30.14 -57.23 27.48
N ARG A 3 29.10 -56.55 26.93
CA ARG A 3 27.63 -56.62 27.22
C ARG A 3 27.37 -56.25 28.69
N LYS A 4 26.43 -55.40 29.12
CA LYS A 4 25.05 -55.04 28.72
C LYS A 4 24.63 -53.89 29.70
N ASP A 5 23.73 -52.96 29.39
CA ASP A 5 22.29 -52.90 29.76
C ASP A 5 21.86 -51.43 29.52
N ASN A 6 20.81 -51.07 28.78
CA ASN A 6 19.35 -51.19 28.98
C ASN A 6 18.73 -50.07 29.86
N ALA A 7 17.57 -49.57 29.39
CA ALA A 7 16.52 -48.82 30.11
C ALA A 7 16.80 -47.30 30.33
N GLU A 8 15.88 -46.32 30.24
CA GLU A 8 14.41 -46.31 30.21
C GLU A 8 13.86 -45.09 29.42
N ALA A 9 12.61 -45.24 28.97
CA ALA A 9 11.75 -44.18 28.49
C ALA A 9 11.18 -43.35 29.66
N ILE A 10 11.07 -42.04 29.50
CA ILE A 10 10.15 -41.21 30.28
C ILE A 10 9.35 -40.31 29.34
N LYS A 11 8.07 -40.64 29.23
CA LYS A 11 6.96 -39.79 28.74
C LYS A 11 6.56 -38.80 29.84
N THR A 12 5.67 -37.86 29.45
CA THR A 12 4.79 -37.02 30.31
C THR A 12 5.52 -35.83 30.97
N SER A 13 5.02 -34.60 30.97
CA SER A 13 3.65 -34.05 30.88
C SER A 13 3.74 -32.61 30.33
N GLN A 14 2.89 -32.18 29.40
CA GLN A 14 1.67 -31.39 29.69
C GLN A 14 1.75 -30.51 30.94
N LEU A 15 1.71 -29.19 30.71
CA LEU A 15 1.17 -28.07 31.50
C LEU A 15 1.72 -26.80 30.81
N SER A 16 1.00 -25.72 30.52
CA SER A 16 -0.41 -25.32 30.49
C SER A 16 -0.39 -23.83 30.16
N PHE A 17 -1.55 -23.28 29.81
CA PHE A 17 -1.93 -21.90 30.21
C PHE A 17 -1.46 -20.75 29.29
N PHE A 18 -2.20 -20.51 28.21
CA PHE A 18 -2.38 -19.16 27.69
C PHE A 18 -3.83 -18.75 27.94
N GLU A 19 -4.09 -18.22 29.13
CA GLU A 19 -5.12 -17.19 29.31
C GLU A 19 -4.40 -15.85 29.23
N THR A 20 -4.80 -15.03 28.28
CA THR A 20 -4.59 -13.57 28.34
C THR A 20 -5.79 -12.93 27.69
N ASP A 21 -6.75 -12.60 28.55
CA ASP A 21 -7.79 -11.62 28.32
C ASP A 21 -7.08 -10.28 28.09
N GLY A 22 -7.29 -9.68 26.91
CA GLY A 22 -6.50 -8.56 26.43
C GLY A 22 -7.25 -7.82 25.34
N ASN A 23 -8.18 -6.99 25.79
CA ASN A 23 -8.88 -5.94 25.06
C ASN A 23 -8.04 -5.24 23.96
N GLU A 24 -8.32 -5.53 22.69
CA GLU A 24 -7.85 -4.76 21.55
C GLU A 24 -9.01 -4.55 20.57
N GLN A 25 -9.92 -3.62 20.92
CA GLN A 25 -10.70 -2.93 19.90
C GLN A 25 -9.71 -2.17 18.99
N PRO A 26 -9.78 -2.35 17.66
CA PRO A 26 -8.95 -1.57 16.76
C PRO A 26 -9.35 -0.10 16.88
N MET A 27 -8.41 0.73 17.34
CA MET A 27 -8.52 2.19 17.29
C MET A 27 -8.90 2.61 15.87
N GLU A 28 -10.02 3.30 15.78
CA GLU A 28 -10.50 4.00 14.60
C GLU A 28 -9.39 4.86 14.00
N THR A 29 -9.00 4.50 12.78
CA THR A 29 -8.11 5.21 11.86
C THR A 29 -8.74 6.50 11.32
N GLU A 30 -9.30 7.37 12.15
CA GLU A 30 -9.99 8.58 11.68
C GLU A 30 -9.06 9.79 11.44
N GLN A 31 -7.74 9.68 11.67
CA GLN A 31 -6.83 10.83 11.61
C GLN A 31 -5.85 10.87 10.42
N LYS A 32 -5.90 9.94 9.46
CA LYS A 32 -4.98 9.93 8.29
C LYS A 32 -5.65 9.87 6.92
N GLU A 33 -6.98 9.94 6.87
CA GLU A 33 -7.68 9.83 5.59
C GLU A 33 -7.52 11.09 4.73
N SER A 34 -7.42 12.28 5.33
CA SER A 34 -7.32 13.54 4.60
C SER A 34 -5.94 13.81 3.97
N GLU A 35 -4.86 13.22 4.50
CA GLU A 35 -3.51 13.45 3.95
C GLU A 35 -3.25 12.71 2.62
N ASN A 36 -4.15 11.80 2.24
CA ASN A 36 -3.94 10.87 1.12
C ASN A 36 -5.01 10.99 0.03
N ILE A 37 -5.79 12.07 0.01
CA ILE A 37 -6.83 12.30 -0.99
C ILE A 37 -6.34 13.33 -2.01
N PHE A 38 -6.53 13.00 -3.28
CA PHE A 38 -6.17 13.85 -4.40
C PHE A 38 -7.41 14.18 -5.22
N LEU A 39 -7.56 15.43 -5.62
CA LEU A 39 -8.62 15.89 -6.51
C LEU A 39 -8.11 15.81 -7.95
N PHE A 40 -8.85 15.16 -8.82
CA PHE A 40 -8.63 15.25 -10.26
C PHE A 40 -9.62 16.24 -10.87
N ASP A 41 -9.13 17.38 -11.32
CA ASP A 41 -9.93 18.42 -11.96
C ASP A 41 -9.20 19.02 -13.16
N ASN A 42 -9.91 19.18 -14.28
CA ASN A 42 -9.37 19.77 -15.51
C ASN A 42 -8.04 19.15 -16.01
N GLY A 43 -7.88 17.83 -15.84
CA GLY A 43 -6.66 17.11 -16.26
C GLY A 43 -5.45 17.31 -15.35
N ARG A 44 -5.64 17.96 -14.20
CA ARG A 44 -4.63 18.12 -13.15
C ARG A 44 -5.04 17.34 -11.92
N ILE A 45 -4.04 16.87 -11.20
CA ILE A 45 -4.25 16.21 -9.92
C ILE A 45 -3.51 16.99 -8.82
N GLU A 46 -4.22 17.29 -7.75
CA GLU A 46 -3.70 18.07 -6.63
C GLU A 46 -4.16 17.50 -5.29
N PRO A 47 -3.41 17.74 -4.19
CA PRO A 47 -3.84 17.34 -2.86
C PRO A 47 -5.19 18.00 -2.49
N PHE A 48 -6.12 17.20 -1.99
CA PHE A 48 -7.45 17.67 -1.62
C PHE A 48 -7.60 17.79 -0.10
N SER A 49 -8.15 18.91 0.36
CA SER A 49 -8.53 19.07 1.77
C SER A 49 -10.00 18.70 1.98
N THR A 50 -10.28 17.94 3.03
CA THR A 50 -11.62 17.48 3.40
C THR A 50 -12.56 18.60 3.86
N ASP A 51 -12.02 19.79 4.15
CA ASP A 51 -12.82 20.97 4.49
C ASP A 51 -13.53 21.57 3.27
N ALA A 52 -13.07 21.25 2.05
CA ALA A 52 -13.70 21.65 0.81
C ALA A 52 -14.75 20.62 0.37
N PHE A 53 -15.78 21.08 -0.35
CA PHE A 53 -16.71 20.21 -1.06
C PHE A 53 -16.41 20.21 -2.54
N THR A 54 -16.41 19.03 -3.16
CA THR A 54 -16.31 18.88 -4.61
C THR A 54 -17.22 17.78 -5.14
N ALA A 55 -17.76 18.01 -6.34
CA ALA A 55 -18.53 17.01 -7.09
C ALA A 55 -17.64 16.20 -8.06
N SER A 56 -16.38 16.59 -8.22
CA SER A 56 -15.40 15.92 -9.08
C SER A 56 -14.91 14.60 -8.46
N THR A 57 -14.21 13.80 -9.27
CA THR A 57 -13.63 12.54 -8.81
C THR A 57 -12.46 12.81 -7.87
N LEU A 58 -12.48 12.16 -6.71
CA LEU A 58 -11.37 12.14 -5.78
C LEU A 58 -10.63 10.80 -5.90
N TYR A 59 -9.35 10.79 -5.55
CA TYR A 59 -8.49 9.62 -5.57
C TYR A 59 -7.89 9.45 -4.19
N GLN A 60 -8.23 8.35 -3.52
CA GLN A 60 -7.64 8.00 -2.22
C GLN A 60 -6.44 7.09 -2.45
N ALA A 61 -5.25 7.51 -2.02
CA ALA A 61 -4.08 6.66 -2.00
C ALA A 61 -4.24 5.55 -0.94
N VAL A 62 -4.13 4.30 -1.37
CA VAL A 62 -4.27 3.10 -0.53
C VAL A 62 -2.98 2.28 -0.46
N ASP A 63 -2.10 2.45 -1.43
CA ASP A 63 -0.77 1.84 -1.48
C ASP A 63 0.27 2.92 -1.81
N SER A 64 1.52 2.73 -1.37
CA SER A 64 2.66 3.60 -1.66
C SER A 64 3.87 2.75 -2.03
N PHE A 65 4.59 3.17 -3.07
CA PHE A 65 5.79 2.53 -3.59
C PHE A 65 6.91 3.56 -3.75
N SER A 66 8.03 3.32 -3.08
CA SER A 66 9.25 4.09 -3.32
C SER A 66 9.89 3.68 -4.65
N VAL A 67 10.45 4.65 -5.37
CA VAL A 67 11.10 4.40 -6.66
C VAL A 67 12.61 4.29 -6.47
N GLU A 68 13.17 3.14 -6.80
CA GLU A 68 14.61 2.90 -6.83
C GLU A 68 15.07 2.49 -8.24
N CYS A 69 16.25 2.95 -8.64
CA CYS A 69 16.87 2.55 -9.91
C CYS A 69 17.98 1.54 -9.64
N LYS A 70 17.87 0.35 -10.23
CA LYS A 70 18.86 -0.74 -10.14
C LYS A 70 19.49 -0.99 -11.50
N LEU A 71 20.80 -1.22 -11.53
CA LEU A 71 21.51 -1.61 -12.73
C LEU A 71 21.38 -3.13 -12.91
N VAL A 72 20.78 -3.55 -14.01
CA VAL A 72 20.64 -4.95 -14.40
C VAL A 72 21.52 -5.23 -15.62
N ARG A 73 21.87 -6.49 -15.84
CA ARG A 73 22.62 -6.88 -17.04
C ARG A 73 21.72 -6.85 -18.28
N PRO A 74 22.27 -6.70 -19.50
CA PRO A 74 21.47 -6.64 -20.72
C PRO A 74 20.59 -7.87 -20.97
N GLU A 75 20.96 -9.04 -20.46
CA GLU A 75 20.18 -10.28 -20.54
C GLU A 75 18.99 -10.34 -19.58
N GLU A 76 18.90 -9.44 -18.59
CA GLU A 76 17.82 -9.38 -17.60
C GLU A 76 16.69 -8.46 -18.07
N SER A 77 15.47 -8.65 -17.55
CA SER A 77 14.32 -7.84 -17.98
C SER A 77 14.44 -6.39 -17.52
N GLY A 78 14.29 -5.44 -18.44
CA GLY A 78 14.20 -4.00 -18.12
C GLY A 78 12.82 -3.54 -17.63
N ASN A 79 11.95 -4.46 -17.22
CA ASN A 79 10.60 -4.15 -16.74
C ASN A 79 10.63 -3.63 -15.30
N ILE A 80 9.56 -2.96 -14.90
CA ILE A 80 9.37 -2.52 -13.51
C ILE A 80 9.27 -3.75 -12.60
N SER A 81 10.12 -3.79 -11.57
CA SER A 81 10.06 -4.79 -10.51
C SER A 81 9.42 -4.21 -9.26
N PHE A 82 8.36 -4.85 -8.76
CA PHE A 82 7.74 -4.49 -7.49
C PHE A 82 8.36 -5.31 -6.35
N GLU A 83 8.87 -4.62 -5.34
CA GLU A 83 9.29 -5.26 -4.09
C GLU A 83 8.10 -5.37 -3.13
N GLY A 84 7.84 -6.58 -2.61
CA GLY A 84 6.71 -6.85 -1.73
C GLY A 84 5.40 -7.11 -2.47
N LYS A 85 4.31 -6.48 -2.01
CA LYS A 85 2.97 -6.72 -2.55
C LYS A 85 2.78 -5.92 -3.84
N LYS A 86 2.35 -6.60 -4.90
CA LYS A 86 1.96 -5.93 -6.15
C LYS A 86 0.74 -5.02 -5.94
N PRO A 87 0.64 -3.91 -6.69
CA PRO A 87 -0.53 -3.06 -6.63
C PRO A 87 -1.80 -3.83 -7.02
N SER A 88 -2.92 -3.45 -6.41
CA SER A 88 -4.22 -4.01 -6.75
C SER A 88 -4.63 -3.61 -8.17
N LYS A 89 -5.21 -4.54 -8.94
CA LYS A 89 -5.77 -4.22 -10.27
C LYS A 89 -6.91 -3.19 -10.24
N LYS A 90 -7.44 -2.89 -9.05
CA LYS A 90 -8.49 -1.88 -8.87
C LYS A 90 -7.93 -0.46 -8.71
N THR A 91 -6.63 -0.34 -8.40
CA THR A 91 -5.98 0.96 -8.23
C THR A 91 -5.43 1.45 -9.56
N VAL A 92 -5.25 2.75 -9.66
CA VAL A 92 -4.50 3.42 -10.72
C VAL A 92 -3.22 4.04 -10.15
N PRO A 93 -2.14 4.15 -10.94
CA PRO A 93 -0.91 4.77 -10.47
C PRO A 93 -1.05 6.29 -10.44
N LEU A 94 -0.59 6.90 -9.34
CA LEU A 94 -0.42 8.33 -9.21
C LEU A 94 1.07 8.60 -8.90
N LEU A 95 1.76 9.24 -9.82
CA LEU A 95 3.17 9.57 -9.72
C LEU A 95 3.34 10.87 -8.94
N VAL A 96 4.08 10.83 -7.83
CA VAL A 96 4.51 12.03 -7.10
C VAL A 96 5.93 12.35 -7.53
N ARG A 97 6.10 13.45 -8.26
CA ARG A 97 7.39 13.90 -8.76
C ARG A 97 8.18 14.65 -7.69
N LYS A 98 9.50 14.70 -7.85
CA LYS A 98 10.41 15.38 -6.91
C LYS A 98 10.20 16.89 -6.82
N ASP A 99 9.55 17.49 -7.82
CA ASP A 99 9.15 18.90 -7.87
C ASP A 99 7.80 19.16 -7.16
N GLY A 100 7.16 18.12 -6.64
CA GLY A 100 5.84 18.19 -5.97
C GLY A 100 4.66 18.07 -6.92
N GLU A 101 4.88 17.97 -8.24
CA GLU A 101 3.82 17.73 -9.20
C GLU A 101 3.30 16.29 -9.07
N CYS A 102 1.99 16.13 -9.14
CA CYS A 102 1.34 14.82 -9.17
C CYS A 102 0.82 14.54 -10.58
N ILE A 103 0.99 13.31 -11.07
CA ILE A 103 0.49 12.86 -12.38
C ILE A 103 -0.31 11.58 -12.18
N LEU A 104 -1.57 11.60 -12.59
CA LEU A 104 -2.42 10.41 -12.62
C LEU A 104 -2.24 9.68 -13.95
N LEU A 105 -2.07 8.37 -13.90
CA LEU A 105 -2.04 7.50 -15.06
C LEU A 105 -3.34 6.73 -15.20
N ASP A 106 -3.62 6.23 -16.40
CA ASP A 106 -4.85 5.48 -16.68
C ASP A 106 -4.80 4.07 -16.07
N SER A 107 -3.61 3.44 -16.08
CA SER A 107 -3.43 2.09 -15.53
C SER A 107 -1.98 1.76 -15.19
N TRP A 108 -1.78 0.66 -14.45
CA TRP A 108 -0.45 0.13 -14.16
C TRP A 108 0.27 -0.39 -15.40
N GLU A 109 -0.47 -0.92 -16.37
CA GLU A 109 0.07 -1.38 -17.65
C GLU A 109 0.62 -0.22 -18.49
N GLU A 110 0.03 0.98 -18.39
CA GLU A 110 0.59 2.19 -19.01
C GLU A 110 1.98 2.50 -18.42
N LEU A 111 2.09 2.45 -17.09
CA LEU A 111 3.35 2.69 -16.39
C LEU A 111 4.42 1.64 -16.74
N GLU A 112 4.04 0.36 -16.81
CA GLU A 112 4.93 -0.74 -17.20
C GLU A 112 5.40 -0.62 -18.66
N SER A 113 4.57 -0.04 -19.54
CA SER A 113 4.91 0.17 -20.96
C SER A 113 5.86 1.35 -21.17
N GLU A 114 5.84 2.35 -20.29
CA GLU A 114 6.72 3.52 -20.34
C GLU A 114 7.44 3.78 -18.99
N PRO A 115 8.36 2.88 -18.58
CA PRO A 115 9.02 2.97 -17.27
C PRO A 115 9.92 4.20 -17.11
N SER A 116 10.32 4.83 -18.23
CA SER A 116 11.11 6.07 -18.25
C SER A 116 10.43 7.22 -17.49
N ARG A 117 9.10 7.21 -17.35
CA ARG A 117 8.34 8.17 -16.54
C ARG A 117 8.79 8.20 -15.07
N LEU A 118 9.32 7.10 -14.54
CA LEU A 118 9.76 7.00 -13.15
C LEU A 118 11.06 7.76 -12.83
N ALA A 119 11.82 8.23 -13.83
CA ALA A 119 13.13 8.83 -13.62
C ALA A 119 13.13 10.05 -12.65
N ASN A 120 12.06 10.84 -12.67
CA ASN A 120 11.89 12.04 -11.84
C ASN A 120 10.81 11.86 -10.76
N VAL A 121 10.38 10.62 -10.53
CA VAL A 121 9.35 10.28 -9.54
C VAL A 121 10.04 9.98 -8.22
N GLN A 122 9.47 10.51 -7.15
CA GLN A 122 9.89 10.21 -5.77
C GLN A 122 9.14 8.97 -5.27
N GLU A 123 7.83 8.92 -5.53
CA GLU A 123 6.92 7.93 -5.02
C GLU A 123 5.81 7.65 -6.05
N VAL A 124 5.36 6.40 -6.11
CA VAL A 124 4.16 6.01 -6.86
C VAL A 124 3.11 5.58 -5.86
N LEU A 125 1.97 6.24 -5.88
CA LEU A 125 0.81 5.90 -5.06
C LEU A 125 -0.14 5.01 -5.88
N GLY A 126 -0.66 3.96 -5.25
CA GLY A 126 -1.81 3.24 -5.78
C GLY A 126 -3.08 3.89 -5.27
N ALA A 127 -3.86 4.50 -6.16
CA ALA A 127 -5.03 5.27 -5.77
C ALA A 127 -6.35 4.62 -6.24
N LEU A 128 -7.41 4.76 -5.45
CA LEU A 128 -8.77 4.35 -5.79
C LEU A 128 -9.65 5.58 -6.02
N PRO A 129 -10.50 5.57 -7.08
CA PRO A 129 -11.47 6.64 -7.27
C PRO A 129 -12.55 6.55 -6.18
N VAL A 130 -12.82 7.67 -5.51
CA VAL A 130 -13.82 7.84 -4.47
C VAL A 130 -14.67 9.09 -4.73
N LYS A 131 -15.78 9.20 -3.99
CA LYS A 131 -16.68 10.37 -4.04
C LYS A 131 -16.98 10.85 -2.63
N GLN A 132 -17.06 12.16 -2.48
CA GLN A 132 -17.51 12.77 -1.23
C GLN A 132 -19.03 12.62 -1.09
N VAL A 133 -19.50 12.28 0.12
CA VAL A 133 -20.93 12.13 0.43
C VAL A 133 -21.26 12.84 1.74
N PHE A 134 -22.48 13.35 1.87
CA PHE A 134 -22.97 13.91 3.12
C PHE A 134 -23.70 12.83 3.95
N VAL A 135 -23.42 12.77 5.25
CA VAL A 135 -24.11 11.88 6.19
C VAL A 135 -24.89 12.72 7.19
N LEU A 136 -26.22 12.62 7.18
CA LEU A 136 -27.09 13.32 8.11
C LEU A 136 -27.33 12.46 9.35
N LYS A 137 -26.84 12.90 10.52
CA LYS A 137 -27.08 12.22 11.80
C LYS A 137 -28.23 12.92 12.56
N ARG A 138 -29.19 12.14 13.05
CA ARG A 138 -30.27 12.63 13.93
C ARG A 138 -29.66 13.02 15.29
N LYS A 139 -30.01 14.21 15.79
CA LYS A 139 -29.68 14.66 17.15
C LYS A 139 -30.64 14.07 18.17
#